data_AF-A0A240E5L1-F1
#
_entry.id   AF-A0A240E5L1-F1
#
_cell.length_a   1.000
_cell.length_b   1.000
_cell.length_c   1.000
_cell.angle_alpha   90.00
_cell.angle_beta   90.00
_cell.angle_gamma   90.00
#
_symmetry.space_group_name_H-M   'P 1'
#
loop_
_entity.id
_entity.type
_entity.pdbx_description
1 polymer ?
#
loop_
_entity_poly.entity_id
_entity_poly.type
_entity_poly.pdbx_seq_one_letter_code
_entity_poly.pdbx_strand_id
1 'polypeptide(L)'
;MLKKGIGVGLLFLAGHSYATIQVTTTEDLVKDDDICSLREAITYVNEYLSDEDKKKAGYNGCGGEDATATILLESDQVYTLDQAIDIKAALSIQTQNNDLSSDTVGIGLHNATIKASGNHRLFNINDGKSDISQLTVNLTQVNLQGCGSTSICADSGGIIYNREALVIAYSKISQGYANQGGAIYSDGLIVGNNTYSAGAVTISYSIFTENKAKNGAALYLGQPLFRISNSVIRNNTATDSNGSIIYSANAFDDETTGTDSFIRAAYILNSTLFKNTGYLVNLRDGVYANNVTIVDNSKGLYFDAPKGKAHLSNSILAGNNNVDCTFASGDKSLFYNNLVASRALCGTGEAGNENIDLSTQSNNQLFAGSSSEGNCNLPPAKGLLCPFRTPDNAFLGFFKPRLLSTYQTILDSPIVNRGRLYSDGTGQGQFTCQSTDQRGLTRANAVHCDLGAIELVVSSDNISRVGQSIFYGEIAEMSIADNLADGELLPAEECKNVFGRDIDPNGNPWTIGCLRIEQSTATPQSKGTLTLDENGKLVYRPNSNWHGLDEFNLRIVTTASRFSESETDRDIVIPARILQNPPDDFKSEKIKVSGGAFGGLSILGLVLLALRRRTKA
;
A
#
# COMPACT_ATOMS: atom_id res chain seq x y z
N MET A 1 -9.74 25.99 1.59
CA MET A 1 -10.52 25.27 2.62
C MET A 1 -9.64 24.14 3.14
N LEU A 2 -9.33 24.15 4.44
CA LEU A 2 -8.46 23.16 5.09
C LEU A 2 -9.05 21.74 4.90
N LYS A 3 -8.29 20.85 4.27
CA LYS A 3 -8.59 19.42 4.20
C LYS A 3 -8.42 18.84 5.61
N LYS A 4 -9.54 18.53 6.27
CA LYS A 4 -9.57 17.61 7.42
C LYS A 4 -9.64 16.19 6.89
N GLY A 5 -8.50 15.64 6.48
CA GLY A 5 -8.32 14.19 6.37
C GLY A 5 -8.09 13.65 7.78
N ILE A 6 -9.09 12.99 8.34
CA ILE A 6 -9.01 12.37 9.66
C ILE A 6 -8.18 11.09 9.50
N GLY A 7 -6.85 11.22 9.59
CA GLY A 7 -5.94 10.12 9.92
C GLY A 7 -5.85 10.01 11.44
N VAL A 8 -6.82 9.34 12.06
CA VAL A 8 -6.71 8.96 13.47
C VAL A 8 -5.73 7.78 13.54
N GLY A 9 -4.47 8.10 13.84
CA GLY A 9 -3.39 7.13 14.02
C GLY A 9 -2.00 7.72 14.27
N LEU A 10 -1.76 9.01 13.99
CA LEU A 10 -0.39 9.58 14.05
C LEU A 10 -0.34 11.02 14.59
N LEU A 11 -1.05 11.30 15.68
CA LEU A 11 -0.99 12.59 16.38
C LEU A 11 -0.13 12.48 17.65
N PHE A 12 1.16 12.20 17.50
CA PHE A 12 2.18 12.34 18.56
C PHE A 12 3.58 12.75 18.04
N LEU A 13 3.68 13.53 16.95
CA LEU A 13 4.99 13.95 16.43
C LEU A 13 5.06 15.46 16.17
N ALA A 14 4.68 16.27 17.17
CA ALA A 14 5.06 17.68 17.20
C ALA A 14 5.21 18.16 18.65
N GLY A 15 6.44 18.06 19.17
CA GLY A 15 6.87 18.58 20.46
C GLY A 15 7.18 17.49 21.48
N HIS A 16 8.45 17.43 21.92
CA HIS A 16 9.11 16.58 22.94
C HIS A 16 10.17 15.63 22.36
N SER A 17 11.28 16.21 21.87
CA SER A 17 12.45 15.47 21.34
C SER A 17 13.36 14.84 22.42
N TYR A 18 12.84 14.42 23.58
CA TYR A 18 13.68 13.89 24.68
C TYR A 18 13.11 12.66 25.41
N ALA A 19 11.99 12.10 24.96
CA ALA A 19 11.28 11.05 25.71
C ALA A 19 11.34 9.64 25.09
N THR A 20 12.06 9.42 23.99
CA THR A 20 12.16 8.11 23.30
C THR A 20 13.51 7.44 23.51
N ILE A 21 13.57 6.11 23.46
CA ILE A 21 14.83 5.36 23.55
C ILE A 21 15.42 5.23 22.15
N GLN A 22 16.55 5.90 21.88
CA GLN A 22 17.24 5.82 20.60
C GLN A 22 18.22 4.66 20.60
N VAL A 23 18.09 3.74 19.65
CA VAL A 23 19.10 2.69 19.42
C VAL A 23 20.26 3.30 18.63
N THR A 24 21.49 3.17 19.14
CA THR A 24 22.69 3.81 18.59
C THR A 24 23.69 2.83 17.98
N THR A 25 23.43 1.52 18.05
CA THR A 25 24.21 0.48 17.35
C THR A 25 23.30 -0.54 16.66
N THR A 26 23.79 -1.09 15.55
CA THR A 26 23.14 -2.17 14.78
C THR A 26 23.53 -3.57 15.25
N GLU A 27 24.53 -3.67 16.14
CA GLU A 27 25.01 -4.93 16.70
C GLU A 27 24.19 -5.36 17.93
N ASP A 28 24.12 -6.67 18.17
CA ASP A 28 23.47 -7.24 19.36
C ASP A 28 24.45 -7.27 20.53
N LEU A 29 24.52 -6.18 21.30
CA LEU A 29 25.48 -6.02 22.39
C LEU A 29 24.78 -6.02 23.76
N VAL A 30 25.52 -6.46 24.78
CA VAL A 30 25.17 -6.22 26.18
C VAL A 30 26.44 -5.76 26.89
N LYS A 31 26.60 -4.45 27.06
CA LYS A 31 27.82 -3.86 27.59
C LYS A 31 27.51 -2.55 28.32
N ASP A 32 28.10 -2.39 29.51
CA ASP A 32 28.01 -1.14 30.27
C ASP A 32 28.89 -0.07 29.59
N ASP A 33 28.31 0.63 28.62
CA ASP A 33 28.88 1.79 27.93
C ASP A 33 27.76 2.76 27.47
N ASP A 34 28.13 3.79 26.72
CA ASP A 34 27.19 4.82 26.23
C ASP A 34 26.50 4.42 24.90
N ILE A 35 26.58 3.15 24.49
CA ILE A 35 26.03 2.65 23.23
C ILE A 35 24.79 1.80 23.52
N CYS A 36 23.63 2.24 23.04
CA CYS A 36 22.37 1.53 23.22
C CYS A 36 22.10 0.58 22.06
N SER A 37 22.14 -0.74 22.31
CA SER A 37 21.65 -1.75 21.36
C SER A 37 20.13 -1.95 21.45
N LEU A 38 19.54 -2.62 20.45
CA LEU A 38 18.12 -2.97 20.49
C LEU A 38 17.78 -3.91 21.66
N ARG A 39 18.69 -4.84 21.99
CA ARG A 39 18.52 -5.73 23.13
C ARG A 39 18.48 -4.97 24.44
N GLU A 40 19.42 -4.06 24.64
CA GLU A 40 19.46 -3.23 25.85
C GLU A 40 18.25 -2.30 25.94
N ALA A 41 17.80 -1.74 24.81
CA ALA A 41 16.59 -0.92 24.77
C ALA A 41 15.34 -1.69 25.23
N ILE A 42 15.16 -2.92 24.76
CA ILE A 42 14.02 -3.76 25.17
C ILE A 42 14.19 -4.20 26.64
N THR A 43 15.39 -4.56 27.09
CA THR A 43 15.67 -4.89 28.49
C THR A 43 15.35 -3.72 29.42
N TYR A 44 15.72 -2.50 29.03
CA TYR A 44 15.38 -1.29 29.78
C TYR A 44 13.85 -1.13 29.92
N VAL A 45 13.09 -1.31 28.84
CA VAL A 45 11.63 -1.24 28.90
C VAL A 45 11.03 -2.32 29.79
N ASN A 46 11.56 -3.55 29.71
CA ASN A 46 11.08 -4.67 30.52
C ASN A 46 11.34 -4.52 32.02
N GLU A 47 12.49 -3.97 32.43
CA GLU A 47 12.99 -4.11 33.80
C GLU A 47 13.26 -2.79 34.54
N TYR A 48 13.45 -1.68 33.81
CA TYR A 48 13.87 -0.39 34.37
C TYR A 48 12.75 0.65 34.29
N LEU A 49 12.00 0.68 33.19
CA LEU A 49 11.06 1.77 32.91
C LEU A 49 9.95 1.94 33.97
N SER A 50 9.53 0.86 34.66
CA SER A 50 8.48 0.90 35.69
C SER A 50 8.98 1.27 37.09
N ASP A 51 10.29 1.39 37.29
CA ASP A 51 10.93 1.70 38.57
C ASP A 51 11.62 3.06 38.45
N GLU A 52 11.17 4.06 39.20
CA GLU A 52 11.63 5.45 39.06
C GLU A 52 13.14 5.63 39.28
N ASP A 53 13.74 4.86 40.19
CA ASP A 53 15.17 4.96 40.48
C ASP A 53 15.99 4.31 39.35
N LYS A 54 15.56 3.14 38.88
CA LYS A 54 16.17 2.47 37.72
C LYS A 54 15.99 3.26 36.42
N LYS A 55 14.79 3.81 36.20
CA LYS A 55 14.45 4.60 35.03
C LYS A 55 15.44 5.76 34.85
N LYS A 56 15.70 6.49 35.94
CA LYS A 56 16.67 7.59 35.99
C LYS A 56 18.10 7.14 35.74
N ALA A 57 18.48 5.97 36.25
CA ALA A 57 19.82 5.43 36.06
C ALA A 57 20.11 5.03 34.61
N GLY A 58 19.10 4.67 33.82
CA GLY A 58 19.30 4.09 32.49
C GLY A 58 19.79 2.64 32.57
N TYR A 59 20.01 2.04 31.41
CA TYR A 59 20.61 0.70 31.29
C TYR A 59 21.51 0.64 30.06
N ASN A 60 22.82 0.49 30.26
CA ASN A 60 23.81 0.32 29.20
C ASN A 60 23.61 1.30 28.02
N GLY A 61 23.67 2.61 28.31
CA GLY A 61 23.49 3.65 27.29
C GLY A 61 22.04 3.87 26.83
N CYS A 62 21.09 3.03 27.23
CA CYS A 62 19.67 3.19 26.89
C CYS A 62 18.86 3.90 27.99
N GLY A 63 17.92 4.74 27.57
CA GLY A 63 16.88 5.31 28.44
C GLY A 63 17.30 6.59 29.17
N GLY A 64 16.67 6.84 30.32
CA GLY A 64 16.88 8.02 31.16
C GLY A 64 15.59 8.51 31.83
N GLU A 65 15.68 9.59 32.62
CA GLU A 65 14.57 10.14 33.42
C GLU A 65 13.29 10.37 32.61
N ASP A 66 13.43 10.87 31.38
CA ASP A 66 12.31 11.21 30.51
C ASP A 66 11.89 10.08 29.55
N ALA A 67 12.55 8.92 29.59
CA ALA A 67 12.31 7.85 28.64
C ALA A 67 10.87 7.29 28.73
N THR A 68 10.36 6.85 27.58
CA THR A 68 9.08 6.17 27.39
C THR A 68 9.31 4.82 26.74
N ALA A 69 8.26 4.00 26.66
CA ALA A 69 8.30 2.67 26.02
C ALA A 69 8.35 2.72 24.48
N THR A 70 8.90 3.79 23.89
CA THR A 70 9.03 3.95 22.44
C THR A 70 10.51 3.85 22.06
N ILE A 71 10.85 2.84 21.27
CA ILE A 71 12.18 2.55 20.76
C ILE A 71 12.26 3.04 19.31
N LEU A 72 13.27 3.88 19.02
CA LEU A 72 13.52 4.42 17.69
C LEU A 72 14.73 3.74 17.04
N LEU A 73 14.53 3.34 15.79
CA LEU A 73 15.56 2.78 14.91
C LEU A 73 15.89 3.78 13.80
N GLU A 74 17.15 3.84 13.38
CA GLU A 74 17.55 4.67 12.26
C GLU A 74 17.05 4.09 10.93
N SER A 75 16.58 4.99 10.06
CA SER A 75 16.09 4.69 8.70
C SER A 75 17.08 3.85 7.90
N ASP A 76 16.55 2.87 7.15
CA ASP A 76 17.31 2.01 6.23
C ASP A 76 18.47 1.20 6.87
N GLN A 77 18.59 1.18 8.20
CA GLN A 77 19.61 0.38 8.91
C GLN A 77 19.17 -1.06 9.14
N VAL A 78 20.14 -1.96 9.33
CA VAL A 78 19.91 -3.38 9.62
C VAL A 78 20.43 -3.71 11.01
N TYR A 79 19.52 -3.92 11.97
CA TYR A 79 19.79 -4.33 13.34
C TYR A 79 19.80 -5.86 13.41
N THR A 80 20.91 -6.42 13.84
CA THR A 80 21.08 -7.88 13.95
C THR A 80 20.81 -8.32 15.37
N LEU A 81 20.15 -9.47 15.55
CA LEU A 81 19.97 -10.16 16.83
C LEU A 81 20.65 -11.54 16.77
N ASP A 82 21.42 -11.87 17.78
CA ASP A 82 22.14 -13.16 17.93
C ASP A 82 21.32 -14.23 18.64
N GLN A 83 20.25 -13.80 19.30
CA GLN A 83 19.28 -14.67 19.96
C GLN A 83 17.93 -13.96 20.06
N ALA A 84 16.88 -14.71 20.37
CA ALA A 84 15.57 -14.12 20.63
C ALA A 84 15.62 -13.12 21.81
N ILE A 85 14.73 -12.13 21.79
CA ILE A 85 14.48 -11.21 22.90
C ILE A 85 13.08 -11.47 23.45
N ASP A 86 12.98 -11.61 24.78
CA ASP A 86 11.69 -11.62 25.47
C ASP A 86 11.16 -10.18 25.60
N ILE A 87 9.91 -9.97 25.23
CA ILE A 87 9.17 -8.72 25.47
C ILE A 87 8.12 -9.01 26.55
N LYS A 88 8.32 -8.40 27.72
CA LYS A 88 7.52 -8.61 28.95
C LYS A 88 6.80 -7.35 29.41
N ALA A 89 6.97 -6.24 28.71
CA ALA A 89 6.28 -4.98 28.94
C ALA A 89 5.73 -4.41 27.62
N ALA A 90 4.68 -3.60 27.71
CA ALA A 90 4.11 -2.92 26.54
C ALA A 90 5.12 -1.93 25.95
N LEU A 91 5.31 -1.96 24.63
CA LEU A 91 6.27 -1.12 23.94
C LEU A 91 5.89 -0.84 22.49
N SER A 92 6.53 0.17 21.91
CA SER A 92 6.47 0.50 20.49
C SER A 92 7.88 0.51 19.90
N ILE A 93 8.10 -0.20 18.81
CA ILE A 93 9.33 -0.12 18.01
C ILE A 93 8.96 0.52 16.68
N GLN A 94 9.66 1.58 16.31
CA GLN A 94 9.44 2.25 15.04
C GLN A 94 10.73 2.81 14.44
N THR A 95 10.74 2.97 13.13
CA THR A 95 11.80 3.70 12.44
C THR A 95 11.62 5.19 12.66
N GLN A 96 12.73 5.89 12.89
CA GLN A 96 12.79 7.33 13.02
C GLN A 96 12.33 7.98 11.73
N ASN A 97 11.22 8.71 11.79
CA ASN A 97 10.75 9.48 10.66
C ASN A 97 11.41 10.86 10.67
N ASN A 98 12.39 11.05 9.79
CA ASN A 98 13.05 12.34 9.61
C ASN A 98 12.24 13.31 8.74
N ASP A 99 11.17 12.82 8.11
CA ASP A 99 10.27 13.63 7.31
C ASP A 99 9.13 14.17 8.20
N LEU A 100 9.16 15.48 8.44
CA LEU A 100 8.13 16.20 9.19
C LEU A 100 6.91 16.55 8.32
N SER A 101 6.88 16.12 7.06
CA SER A 101 5.74 16.36 6.18
C SER A 101 4.54 15.52 6.62
N SER A 102 3.36 16.14 6.58
CA SER A 102 2.08 15.48 6.86
C SER A 102 1.59 14.58 5.71
N ASP A 103 2.40 14.44 4.65
CA ASP A 103 2.04 13.64 3.49
C ASP A 103 2.38 12.17 3.75
N THR A 104 1.40 11.29 3.51
CA THR A 104 1.55 9.83 3.66
C THR A 104 2.43 9.20 2.57
N VAL A 105 3.08 10.02 1.74
CA VAL A 105 3.91 9.57 0.62
C VAL A 105 5.19 8.99 1.18
N GLY A 106 5.47 7.72 0.84
CA GLY A 106 6.70 7.04 1.25
C GLY A 106 6.71 6.37 2.62
N ILE A 107 5.60 6.39 3.38
CA ILE A 107 5.49 5.58 4.61
C ILE A 107 5.74 4.11 4.29
N GLY A 108 6.64 3.48 5.04
CA GLY A 108 7.03 2.07 4.84
C GLY A 108 8.23 1.86 3.91
N LEU A 109 8.63 2.84 3.09
CA LEU A 109 9.73 2.67 2.12
C LEU A 109 11.10 2.59 2.79
N HIS A 110 11.28 3.33 3.88
CA HIS A 110 12.57 3.55 4.53
C HIS A 110 12.72 2.84 5.87
N ASN A 111 12.00 1.73 6.03
CA ASN A 111 11.97 0.97 7.27
C ASN A 111 13.36 0.43 7.65
N ALA A 112 13.75 0.64 8.90
CA ALA A 112 14.79 -0.16 9.54
C ALA A 112 14.42 -1.65 9.50
N THR A 113 15.44 -2.51 9.40
CA THR A 113 15.28 -3.97 9.37
C THR A 113 15.85 -4.60 10.63
N ILE A 114 15.07 -5.41 11.34
CA ILE A 114 15.55 -6.26 12.45
C ILE A 114 15.68 -7.68 11.92
N LYS A 115 16.86 -8.28 12.07
CA LYS A 115 17.24 -9.53 11.42
C LYS A 115 17.86 -10.53 12.40
N ALA A 116 17.50 -11.80 12.27
CA ALA A 116 18.14 -12.89 13.00
C ALA A 116 19.51 -13.23 12.38
N SER A 117 20.56 -13.36 13.19
CA SER A 117 21.88 -13.80 12.72
C SER A 117 22.00 -15.33 12.64
N GLY A 118 21.17 -16.05 13.41
CA GLY A 118 21.17 -17.52 13.47
C GLY A 118 19.77 -18.13 13.44
N ASN A 119 19.69 -19.44 13.75
CA ASN A 119 18.44 -20.20 13.79
C ASN A 119 17.67 -19.91 15.08
N HIS A 120 17.10 -18.71 15.17
CA HIS A 120 16.22 -18.29 16.24
C HIS A 120 15.16 -17.33 15.68
N ARG A 121 14.04 -17.21 16.40
CA ARG A 121 13.06 -16.14 16.21
C ARG A 121 13.65 -14.78 16.67
N LEU A 122 13.01 -13.67 16.31
CA LEU A 122 13.38 -12.35 16.85
C LEU A 122 12.79 -12.12 18.24
N PHE A 123 11.48 -12.31 18.38
CA PHE A 123 10.75 -11.90 19.58
C PHE A 123 9.91 -13.02 20.18
N ASN A 124 9.91 -13.06 21.51
CA ASN A 124 8.97 -13.81 22.33
C ASN A 124 8.14 -12.82 23.15
N ILE A 125 6.89 -12.60 22.75
CA ILE A 125 6.00 -11.61 23.36
C ILE A 125 5.07 -12.35 24.33
N ASN A 126 5.40 -12.30 25.63
CA ASN A 126 4.69 -13.00 26.68
C ASN A 126 5.15 -12.47 28.06
N ASP A 127 4.25 -11.89 28.85
CA ASP A 127 4.57 -11.46 30.21
C ASP A 127 4.28 -12.52 31.29
N GLY A 128 3.70 -13.66 30.88
CA GLY A 128 3.30 -14.76 31.76
C GLY A 128 2.01 -14.51 32.54
N LYS A 129 1.24 -13.45 32.25
CA LYS A 129 0.03 -13.03 32.96
C LYS A 129 -1.22 -13.12 32.09
N SER A 130 -1.27 -14.10 31.20
CA SER A 130 -2.30 -14.26 30.15
C SER A 130 -3.75 -14.32 30.65
N ASP A 131 -4.00 -14.57 31.93
CA ASP A 131 -5.36 -14.62 32.49
C ASP A 131 -5.83 -13.30 33.12
N ILE A 132 -4.93 -12.32 33.26
CA ILE A 132 -5.14 -11.09 34.03
C ILE A 132 -5.16 -9.85 33.15
N SER A 133 -4.25 -9.77 32.18
CA SER A 133 -4.10 -8.62 31.29
C SER A 133 -3.37 -9.02 30.01
N GLN A 134 -3.45 -8.17 28.98
CA GLN A 134 -2.56 -8.24 27.82
C GLN A 134 -1.70 -6.99 27.75
N LEU A 135 -0.41 -7.18 27.45
CA LEU A 135 0.40 -6.07 26.99
C LEU A 135 0.21 -5.87 25.48
N THR A 136 0.48 -4.64 25.03
CA THR A 136 0.43 -4.31 23.60
C THR A 136 1.83 -4.03 23.09
N VAL A 137 2.22 -4.74 22.03
CA VAL A 137 3.46 -4.47 21.26
C VAL A 137 3.08 -3.88 19.91
N ASN A 138 3.58 -2.67 19.62
CA ASN A 138 3.40 -2.00 18.34
C ASN A 138 4.69 -2.05 17.53
N LEU A 139 4.62 -2.59 16.32
CA LEU A 139 5.72 -2.63 15.35
C LEU A 139 5.29 -1.83 14.12
N THR A 140 5.80 -0.60 14.01
CA THR A 140 5.37 0.35 12.98
C THR A 140 6.56 0.76 12.13
N GLN A 141 6.45 0.66 10.81
CA GLN A 141 7.54 1.01 9.90
C GLN A 141 8.84 0.24 10.20
N VAL A 142 8.75 -1.06 10.48
CA VAL A 142 9.92 -1.91 10.74
C VAL A 142 9.84 -3.19 9.92
N ASN A 143 10.92 -3.53 9.25
CA ASN A 143 11.02 -4.80 8.54
C ASN A 143 11.55 -5.86 9.51
N LEU A 144 10.92 -7.03 9.54
CA LEU A 144 11.40 -8.17 10.31
C LEU A 144 11.84 -9.28 9.36
N GLN A 145 13.08 -9.73 9.54
CA GLN A 145 13.68 -10.80 8.75
C GLN A 145 14.06 -11.96 9.66
N GLY A 146 13.45 -13.13 9.40
CA GLY A 146 13.81 -14.36 10.08
C GLY A 146 15.18 -14.90 9.67
N CYS A 147 15.48 -16.12 10.10
CA CYS A 147 16.76 -16.80 9.85
C CYS A 147 16.96 -17.30 8.40
N GLY A 148 15.95 -17.16 7.53
CA GLY A 148 16.00 -17.65 6.14
C GLY A 148 15.14 -18.89 5.88
N SER A 149 15.23 -19.43 4.66
CA SER A 149 14.35 -20.50 4.16
C SER A 149 14.95 -21.92 4.21
N THR A 150 16.20 -22.05 4.65
CA THR A 150 16.97 -23.31 4.64
C THR A 150 16.88 -24.10 5.94
N SER A 151 16.63 -23.43 7.06
CA SER A 151 16.57 -24.02 8.39
C SER A 151 15.41 -23.44 9.19
N ILE A 152 14.85 -24.25 10.09
CA ILE A 152 13.82 -23.80 11.01
C ILE A 152 14.45 -22.79 11.98
N CYS A 153 13.88 -21.58 12.05
CA CYS A 153 14.29 -20.54 12.98
C CYS A 153 13.82 -20.89 14.40
N ALA A 154 12.60 -21.37 14.53
CA ALA A 154 12.02 -21.87 15.77
C ALA A 154 10.81 -22.75 15.45
N ASP A 155 10.46 -23.69 16.33
CA ASP A 155 9.34 -24.60 16.05
C ASP A 155 7.98 -23.91 15.88
N SER A 156 7.69 -22.92 16.73
CA SER A 156 6.41 -22.21 16.75
C SER A 156 6.65 -20.71 16.65
N GLY A 157 6.56 -20.08 15.48
CA GLY A 157 6.78 -18.65 15.28
C GLY A 157 8.20 -18.34 14.78
N GLY A 158 8.46 -18.48 13.49
CA GLY A 158 9.81 -18.35 12.94
C GLY A 158 10.41 -16.94 13.04
N ILE A 159 9.58 -15.93 13.31
CA ILE A 159 10.01 -14.56 13.59
C ILE A 159 9.46 -14.10 14.95
N ILE A 160 8.18 -14.33 15.21
CA ILE A 160 7.51 -13.91 16.45
C ILE A 160 6.72 -15.07 17.05
N TYR A 161 6.95 -15.32 18.34
CA TYR A 161 5.95 -15.96 19.20
C TYR A 161 5.17 -14.88 19.95
N ASN A 162 3.84 -14.97 19.94
CA ASN A 162 2.94 -14.02 20.58
C ASN A 162 1.95 -14.72 21.50
N ARG A 163 1.83 -14.25 22.75
CA ARG A 163 0.74 -14.60 23.68
C ARG A 163 -0.11 -13.38 24.07
N GLU A 164 0.19 -12.22 23.50
CA GLU A 164 -0.31 -10.90 23.91
C GLU A 164 -1.04 -10.20 22.75
N ALA A 165 -1.24 -8.88 22.83
CA ALA A 165 -1.73 -8.07 21.72
C ALA A 165 -0.56 -7.58 20.85
N LEU A 166 -0.52 -8.02 19.59
CA LEU A 166 0.49 -7.63 18.61
C LEU A 166 -0.13 -6.76 17.52
N VAL A 167 0.43 -5.57 17.30
CA VAL A 167 0.02 -4.65 16.24
C VAL A 167 1.19 -4.41 15.30
N ILE A 168 0.97 -4.63 14.01
CA ILE A 168 1.96 -4.44 12.94
C ILE A 168 1.39 -3.47 11.91
N ALA A 169 2.13 -2.41 11.60
CA ALA A 169 1.73 -1.41 10.62
C ALA A 169 2.90 -1.03 9.69
N TYR A 170 2.63 -0.86 8.40
CA TYR A 170 3.62 -0.38 7.42
C TYR A 170 4.94 -1.17 7.41
N SER A 171 4.86 -2.49 7.63
CA SER A 171 6.02 -3.33 7.95
C SER A 171 6.12 -4.52 7.01
N LYS A 172 7.35 -4.94 6.67
CA LYS A 172 7.60 -6.16 5.88
C LYS A 172 8.05 -7.28 6.79
N ILE A 173 7.32 -8.39 6.81
CA ILE A 173 7.62 -9.58 7.61
C ILE A 173 8.02 -10.70 6.66
N SER A 174 9.28 -11.14 6.72
CA SER A 174 9.82 -12.03 5.71
C SER A 174 10.83 -13.06 6.21
N GLN A 175 10.95 -14.13 5.44
CA GLN A 175 11.96 -15.18 5.62
C GLN A 175 11.92 -15.87 6.99
N GLY A 176 10.73 -15.97 7.57
CA GLY A 176 10.47 -16.79 8.74
C GLY A 176 10.26 -18.25 8.35
N TYR A 177 10.89 -19.19 9.07
CA TYR A 177 10.68 -20.62 8.89
C TYR A 177 10.42 -21.31 10.23
N ALA A 178 9.26 -21.96 10.35
CA ALA A 178 8.85 -22.73 11.53
C ALA A 178 8.15 -24.04 11.18
N ASN A 179 7.86 -24.88 12.18
CA ASN A 179 6.89 -25.96 12.01
C ASN A 179 5.46 -25.39 11.97
N GLN A 180 5.15 -24.43 12.85
CA GLN A 180 3.88 -23.72 12.92
C GLN A 180 4.15 -22.22 13.01
N GLY A 181 3.47 -21.40 12.19
CA GLY A 181 3.65 -19.95 12.25
C GLY A 181 4.99 -19.52 11.66
N GLY A 182 5.13 -19.56 10.34
CA GLY A 182 6.41 -19.29 9.66
C GLY A 182 6.94 -17.91 10.01
N ALA A 183 6.10 -16.89 9.89
CA ALA A 183 6.35 -15.58 10.48
C ALA A 183 5.89 -15.52 11.95
N ILE A 184 4.57 -15.64 12.18
CA ILE A 184 3.97 -15.41 13.50
C ILE A 184 3.24 -16.66 13.98
N TYR A 185 3.50 -17.04 15.23
CA TYR A 185 2.66 -17.96 16.00
C TYR A 185 1.99 -17.18 17.13
N SER A 186 0.66 -17.08 17.09
CA SER A 186 -0.15 -16.44 18.12
C SER A 186 -0.89 -17.50 18.94
N ASP A 187 -0.53 -17.63 20.19
CA ASP A 187 -0.96 -18.70 21.07
C ASP A 187 -2.22 -18.35 21.89
N GLY A 188 -2.95 -19.38 22.29
CA GLY A 188 -4.06 -19.27 23.24
C GLY A 188 -5.46 -19.35 22.66
N LEU A 189 -6.41 -19.54 23.57
CA LEU A 189 -7.84 -19.74 23.32
C LEU A 189 -8.61 -18.88 24.31
N ILE A 190 -9.69 -18.24 23.86
CA ILE A 190 -10.58 -17.52 24.76
C ILE A 190 -11.22 -18.53 25.73
N VAL A 191 -11.10 -18.26 27.03
CA VAL A 191 -11.74 -19.04 28.10
C VAL A 191 -12.94 -18.25 28.63
N GLY A 192 -14.15 -18.75 28.34
CA GLY A 192 -15.40 -18.05 28.67
C GLY A 192 -15.45 -16.67 28.01
N ASN A 193 -15.55 -15.61 28.83
CA ASN A 193 -15.56 -14.22 28.34
C ASN A 193 -14.20 -13.51 28.48
N ASN A 194 -13.14 -14.22 28.89
CA ASN A 194 -11.82 -13.61 29.11
C ASN A 194 -11.04 -13.48 27.79
N THR A 195 -11.13 -12.32 27.15
CA THR A 195 -10.43 -12.04 25.90
C THR A 195 -8.90 -11.99 26.04
N TYR A 196 -8.35 -11.87 27.26
CA TYR A 196 -6.91 -11.81 27.48
C TYR A 196 -6.22 -13.19 27.39
N SER A 197 -7.00 -14.25 27.56
CA SER A 197 -6.53 -15.65 27.54
C SER A 197 -6.04 -16.13 26.17
N ALA A 198 -6.10 -15.30 25.13
CA ALA A 198 -5.60 -15.63 23.80
C ALA A 198 -4.90 -14.44 23.13
N GLY A 199 -3.73 -14.68 22.55
CA GLY A 199 -3.00 -13.67 21.79
C GLY A 199 -3.77 -13.23 20.54
N ALA A 200 -3.73 -11.94 20.25
CA ALA A 200 -4.41 -11.33 19.11
C ALA A 200 -3.43 -10.58 18.21
N VAL A 201 -3.65 -10.64 16.89
CA VAL A 201 -2.75 -10.03 15.90
C VAL A 201 -3.50 -9.05 15.00
N THR A 202 -3.09 -7.79 14.99
CA THR A 202 -3.61 -6.76 14.07
C THR A 202 -2.53 -6.35 13.10
N ILE A 203 -2.82 -6.42 11.80
CA ILE A 203 -1.91 -6.13 10.70
C ILE A 203 -2.57 -5.13 9.77
N SER A 204 -1.90 -4.00 9.52
CA SER A 204 -2.35 -3.01 8.55
C SER A 204 -1.21 -2.55 7.65
N TYR A 205 -1.52 -2.25 6.38
CA TYR A 205 -0.56 -1.67 5.44
C TYR A 205 0.77 -2.43 5.32
N SER A 206 0.76 -3.77 5.46
CA SER A 206 1.98 -4.55 5.66
C SER A 206 2.16 -5.64 4.60
N ILE A 207 3.39 -6.14 4.49
CA ILE A 207 3.77 -7.18 3.53
C ILE A 207 4.22 -8.42 4.28
N PHE A 208 3.62 -9.57 3.99
CA PHE A 208 4.09 -10.88 4.46
C PHE A 208 4.58 -11.68 3.27
N THR A 209 5.88 -11.99 3.23
CA THR A 209 6.50 -12.66 2.08
C THR A 209 7.59 -13.65 2.43
N GLU A 210 7.73 -14.71 1.64
CA GLU A 210 8.81 -15.70 1.77
C GLU A 210 8.83 -16.43 3.13
N ASN A 211 7.69 -16.49 3.82
CA ASN A 211 7.58 -17.24 5.06
C ASN A 211 7.16 -18.69 4.80
N LYS A 212 7.62 -19.61 5.64
CA LYS A 212 7.45 -21.05 5.45
C LYS A 212 7.04 -21.73 6.76
N ALA A 213 5.99 -22.55 6.70
CA ALA A 213 5.63 -23.46 7.80
C ALA A 213 4.86 -24.68 7.29
N LYS A 214 4.56 -25.66 8.14
CA LYS A 214 3.58 -26.70 7.78
C LYS A 214 2.19 -26.08 7.69
N ASN A 215 1.82 -25.36 8.74
CA ASN A 215 0.58 -24.58 8.84
C ASN A 215 0.88 -23.17 9.33
N GLY A 216 0.17 -22.20 8.79
CA GLY A 216 0.31 -20.79 9.13
C GLY A 216 1.64 -20.21 8.67
N ALA A 217 1.95 -20.31 7.37
CA ALA A 217 3.21 -19.76 6.85
C ALA A 217 3.38 -18.27 7.17
N ALA A 218 2.34 -17.45 7.01
CA ALA A 218 2.31 -16.08 7.49
C ALA A 218 1.86 -16.01 8.96
N LEU A 219 0.76 -16.70 9.30
CA LEU A 219 0.16 -16.60 10.62
C LEU A 219 -0.44 -17.95 11.04
N TYR A 220 0.01 -18.46 12.19
CA TYR A 220 -0.64 -19.54 12.91
C TYR A 220 -1.31 -18.98 14.15
N LEU A 221 -2.58 -19.31 14.38
CA LEU A 221 -3.36 -18.86 15.52
C LEU A 221 -3.96 -20.04 16.27
N GLY A 222 -3.95 -19.98 17.61
CA GLY A 222 -4.70 -20.91 18.45
C GLY A 222 -6.21 -20.89 18.13
N GLN A 223 -6.77 -19.70 17.99
CA GLN A 223 -8.17 -19.41 17.61
C GLN A 223 -8.17 -18.22 16.64
N PRO A 224 -9.16 -18.03 15.74
CA PRO A 224 -9.13 -16.95 14.75
C PRO A 224 -9.25 -15.54 15.36
N LEU A 225 -8.17 -15.03 15.95
CA LEU A 225 -8.06 -13.71 16.56
C LEU A 225 -7.06 -12.86 15.79
N PHE A 226 -7.46 -12.47 14.58
CA PHE A 226 -6.63 -11.67 13.70
C PHE A 226 -7.43 -10.62 12.94
N ARG A 227 -6.80 -9.48 12.66
CA ARG A 227 -7.37 -8.41 11.85
C ARG A 227 -6.34 -8.01 10.82
N ILE A 228 -6.57 -8.34 9.55
CA ILE A 228 -5.69 -7.95 8.45
C ILE A 228 -6.43 -6.95 7.56
N SER A 229 -5.82 -5.79 7.33
CA SER A 229 -6.35 -4.80 6.40
C SER A 229 -5.26 -4.21 5.52
N ASN A 230 -5.62 -3.80 4.30
CA ASN A 230 -4.74 -2.99 3.44
C ASN A 230 -3.37 -3.65 3.20
N SER A 231 -3.28 -4.97 3.13
CA SER A 231 -1.99 -5.69 3.18
C SER A 231 -1.76 -6.58 1.97
N VAL A 232 -0.50 -6.95 1.75
CA VAL A 232 -0.10 -7.86 0.67
C VAL A 232 0.53 -9.12 1.27
N ILE A 233 -0.07 -10.28 0.99
CA ILE A 233 0.42 -11.58 1.43
C ILE A 233 0.82 -12.38 0.19
N ARG A 234 2.13 -12.55 -0.02
CA ARG A 234 2.66 -13.14 -1.25
C ARG A 234 3.81 -14.08 -1.03
N ASN A 235 4.04 -15.02 -1.95
CA ASN A 235 5.22 -15.89 -1.94
C ASN A 235 5.45 -16.67 -0.62
N ASN A 236 4.41 -16.91 0.19
CA ASN A 236 4.51 -17.72 1.39
C ASN A 236 4.23 -19.19 1.05
N THR A 237 4.81 -20.11 1.82
CA THR A 237 4.73 -21.55 1.55
C THR A 237 4.24 -22.32 2.77
N ALA A 238 3.02 -22.85 2.69
CA ALA A 238 2.59 -23.96 3.52
C ALA A 238 3.17 -25.26 2.91
N THR A 239 3.94 -25.97 3.72
CA THR A 239 4.66 -27.19 3.31
C THR A 239 3.84 -28.45 3.50
N ASP A 240 2.79 -28.39 4.33
CA ASP A 240 1.81 -29.46 4.42
C ASP A 240 0.85 -29.39 3.24
N SER A 241 0.42 -30.53 2.69
CA SER A 241 -0.40 -30.56 1.47
C SER A 241 -1.75 -29.89 1.67
N ASN A 242 -2.28 -29.94 2.90
CA ASN A 242 -3.52 -29.28 3.31
C ASN A 242 -3.25 -28.05 4.17
N GLY A 243 -2.00 -27.58 4.21
CA GLY A 243 -1.63 -26.45 5.03
C GLY A 243 -2.12 -25.13 4.49
N SER A 244 -2.35 -24.19 5.41
CA SER A 244 -2.78 -22.81 5.08
C SER A 244 -1.70 -21.76 5.35
N ILE A 245 -1.75 -20.63 4.62
CA ILE A 245 -0.89 -19.46 4.86
C ILE A 245 -1.27 -18.72 6.14
N ILE A 246 -2.58 -18.52 6.35
CA ILE A 246 -3.19 -18.07 7.60
C ILE A 246 -3.99 -19.25 8.12
N TYR A 247 -3.62 -19.74 9.30
CA TYR A 247 -4.20 -20.95 9.86
C TYR A 247 -4.72 -20.71 11.28
N SER A 248 -5.97 -21.08 11.52
CA SER A 248 -6.55 -21.13 12.87
C SER A 248 -6.77 -22.58 13.30
N ALA A 249 -6.10 -22.98 14.38
CA ALA A 249 -6.12 -24.35 14.87
C ALA A 249 -7.50 -24.76 15.38
N ASN A 250 -8.14 -23.88 16.16
CA ASN A 250 -9.45 -24.11 16.77
C ASN A 250 -10.48 -23.12 16.23
N ALA A 251 -11.75 -23.56 16.19
CA ALA A 251 -12.87 -22.66 15.96
C ALA A 251 -13.21 -21.87 17.23
N PHE A 252 -14.04 -20.85 17.09
CA PHE A 252 -14.76 -20.29 18.22
C PHE A 252 -15.78 -21.31 18.76
N ASP A 253 -15.93 -21.36 20.08
CA ASP A 253 -16.94 -22.20 20.75
C ASP A 253 -18.32 -21.53 20.75
N ASP A 254 -19.34 -22.21 21.28
CA ASP A 254 -20.72 -21.67 21.34
C ASP A 254 -20.86 -20.51 22.33
N GLU A 255 -20.06 -20.41 23.39
CA GLU A 255 -20.13 -19.25 24.29
C GLU A 255 -19.61 -17.99 23.59
N THR A 256 -18.57 -18.14 22.78
CA THR A 256 -17.97 -17.06 21.99
C THR A 256 -18.72 -16.77 20.69
N THR A 257 -19.45 -17.72 20.06
CA THR A 257 -20.18 -17.51 18.78
C THR A 257 -21.71 -17.69 18.82
N GLY A 258 -22.28 -18.12 19.95
CA GLY A 258 -23.66 -18.61 20.05
C GLY A 258 -24.72 -17.56 20.35
N THR A 259 -24.37 -16.26 20.36
CA THR A 259 -25.34 -15.18 20.52
C THR A 259 -25.63 -14.49 19.17
N ASP A 260 -26.87 -14.05 18.96
CA ASP A 260 -27.25 -13.23 17.79
C ASP A 260 -26.54 -11.86 17.76
N SER A 261 -25.91 -11.47 18.88
CA SER A 261 -25.07 -10.28 19.04
C SER A 261 -23.58 -10.51 18.79
N PHE A 262 -23.18 -11.67 18.23
CA PHE A 262 -21.78 -11.99 17.95
C PHE A 262 -21.07 -10.87 17.17
N ILE A 263 -20.13 -10.20 17.84
CA ILE A 263 -19.27 -9.19 17.22
C ILE A 263 -18.19 -9.93 16.44
N ARG A 264 -18.29 -9.87 15.12
CA ARG A 264 -17.31 -10.46 14.18
C ARG A 264 -15.92 -9.90 14.47
N ALA A 265 -15.05 -10.73 15.03
CA ALA A 265 -13.75 -10.27 15.54
C ALA A 265 -12.59 -10.41 14.55
N ALA A 266 -12.71 -11.28 13.54
CA ALA A 266 -11.59 -11.62 12.66
C ALA A 266 -11.87 -11.46 11.17
N TYR A 267 -10.92 -10.86 10.47
CA TYR A 267 -11.12 -10.50 9.07
C TYR A 267 -9.85 -10.31 8.23
N ILE A 268 -10.08 -10.37 6.92
CA ILE A 268 -9.18 -9.85 5.89
C ILE A 268 -9.93 -8.84 5.04
N LEU A 269 -9.46 -7.59 5.02
CA LEU A 269 -10.11 -6.48 4.33
C LEU A 269 -9.15 -5.81 3.36
N ASN A 270 -9.63 -5.38 2.19
CA ASN A 270 -8.87 -4.51 1.28
C ASN A 270 -7.44 -5.02 1.01
N SER A 271 -7.27 -6.33 0.85
CA SER A 271 -5.94 -6.96 0.85
C SER A 271 -5.77 -7.87 -0.37
N THR A 272 -4.52 -8.00 -0.81
CA THR A 272 -4.14 -8.82 -1.95
C THR A 272 -3.37 -10.06 -1.48
N LEU A 273 -3.79 -11.23 -1.94
CA LEU A 273 -3.13 -12.51 -1.65
C LEU A 273 -2.82 -13.24 -2.97
N PHE A 274 -1.53 -13.41 -3.29
CA PHE A 274 -1.13 -14.00 -4.57
C PHE A 274 0.23 -14.73 -4.50
N LYS A 275 0.47 -15.68 -5.41
CA LYS A 275 1.70 -16.48 -5.48
C LYS A 275 2.06 -17.25 -4.20
N ASN A 276 1.08 -17.57 -3.38
CA ASN A 276 1.30 -18.42 -2.22
C ASN A 276 1.13 -19.91 -2.56
N THR A 277 1.86 -20.76 -1.85
CA THR A 277 1.78 -22.23 -1.95
C THR A 277 1.04 -22.80 -0.73
N GLY A 278 -0.02 -23.58 -0.94
CA GLY A 278 -0.99 -23.99 0.09
C GLY A 278 -2.33 -23.26 -0.02
N TYR A 279 -3.29 -23.64 0.84
CA TYR A 279 -4.53 -22.87 1.02
C TYR A 279 -4.20 -21.50 1.62
N LEU A 280 -4.99 -20.48 1.35
CA LEU A 280 -4.72 -19.16 1.92
C LEU A 280 -5.20 -19.03 3.35
N VAL A 281 -6.46 -19.39 3.59
CA VAL A 281 -7.11 -19.30 4.89
C VAL A 281 -7.98 -20.53 5.08
N ASN A 282 -7.93 -21.16 6.26
CA ASN A 282 -9.00 -22.05 6.70
C ASN A 282 -10.09 -21.20 7.37
N LEU A 283 -11.00 -20.68 6.56
CA LEU A 283 -12.01 -19.71 6.93
C LEU A 283 -13.07 -20.40 7.82
N ARG A 284 -13.00 -20.14 9.12
CA ARG A 284 -13.88 -20.71 10.16
C ARG A 284 -15.06 -19.78 10.49
N ASP A 285 -16.07 -20.31 11.17
CA ASP A 285 -17.14 -19.50 11.77
C ASP A 285 -16.58 -18.28 12.52
N GLY A 286 -17.15 -17.11 12.25
CA GLY A 286 -16.73 -15.82 12.82
C GLY A 286 -15.63 -15.08 12.06
N VAL A 287 -15.06 -15.69 11.01
CA VAL A 287 -14.06 -15.08 10.11
C VAL A 287 -14.73 -14.56 8.84
N TYR A 288 -14.28 -13.42 8.32
CA TYR A 288 -14.75 -12.92 7.03
C TYR A 288 -13.68 -12.27 6.17
N ALA A 289 -13.86 -12.35 4.86
CA ALA A 289 -13.02 -11.68 3.87
C ALA A 289 -13.88 -10.77 3.00
N ASN A 290 -13.51 -9.50 2.87
CA ASN A 290 -14.28 -8.51 2.12
C ASN A 290 -13.36 -7.56 1.34
N ASN A 291 -13.71 -7.28 0.09
CA ASN A 291 -12.88 -6.51 -0.83
C ASN A 291 -11.44 -7.05 -0.90
N VAL A 292 -11.27 -8.36 -1.09
CA VAL A 292 -9.94 -8.99 -1.23
C VAL A 292 -9.70 -9.45 -2.65
N THR A 293 -8.44 -9.39 -3.10
CA THR A 293 -8.02 -9.94 -4.40
C THR A 293 -7.15 -11.16 -4.17
N ILE A 294 -7.69 -12.34 -4.53
CA ILE A 294 -7.08 -13.66 -4.36
C ILE A 294 -6.88 -14.31 -5.73
N VAL A 295 -5.63 -14.29 -6.20
CA VAL A 295 -5.29 -14.69 -7.57
C VAL A 295 -3.92 -15.35 -7.64
N ASP A 296 -3.68 -16.21 -8.63
CA ASP A 296 -2.37 -16.82 -8.90
C ASP A 296 -1.72 -17.51 -7.69
N ASN A 297 -2.53 -18.14 -6.83
CA ASN A 297 -2.04 -19.00 -5.75
C ASN A 297 -2.14 -20.47 -6.18
N SER A 298 -1.40 -21.35 -5.50
CA SER A 298 -1.53 -22.80 -5.73
C SER A 298 -2.89 -23.37 -5.33
N LYS A 299 -3.56 -22.72 -4.36
CA LYS A 299 -4.92 -22.99 -3.87
C LYS A 299 -5.51 -21.68 -3.35
N GLY A 300 -6.84 -21.55 -3.40
CA GLY A 300 -7.59 -20.43 -2.85
C GLY A 300 -7.98 -20.65 -1.39
N LEU A 301 -9.26 -20.48 -1.08
CA LEU A 301 -9.79 -20.53 0.29
C LEU A 301 -10.32 -21.93 0.66
N TYR A 302 -10.10 -22.32 1.91
CA TYR A 302 -10.71 -23.51 2.51
C TYR A 302 -11.78 -23.07 3.51
N PHE A 303 -13.03 -23.46 3.30
CA PHE A 303 -14.18 -23.05 4.08
C PHE A 303 -14.58 -24.14 5.10
N ASP A 304 -14.67 -23.78 6.37
CA ASP A 304 -15.01 -24.67 7.49
C ASP A 304 -15.87 -23.95 8.55
N ALA A 305 -17.08 -23.57 8.14
CA ALA A 305 -18.02 -22.79 8.93
C ALA A 305 -19.41 -23.46 9.01
N PRO A 306 -19.56 -24.57 9.77
CA PRO A 306 -20.81 -25.30 9.88
C PRO A 306 -21.98 -24.53 10.51
N LYS A 307 -21.71 -23.42 11.22
CA LYS A 307 -22.73 -22.52 11.78
C LYS A 307 -23.13 -21.39 10.83
N GLY A 308 -22.51 -21.29 9.65
CA GLY A 308 -22.81 -20.28 8.63
C GLY A 308 -22.48 -18.85 9.07
N LYS A 309 -21.48 -18.67 9.94
CA LYS A 309 -21.05 -17.36 10.45
C LYS A 309 -19.81 -16.82 9.75
N ALA A 310 -19.40 -17.44 8.65
CA ALA A 310 -18.25 -17.03 7.86
C ALA A 310 -18.65 -16.63 6.43
N HIS A 311 -17.96 -15.68 5.82
CA HIS A 311 -18.31 -15.21 4.48
C HIS A 311 -17.15 -14.64 3.66
N LEU A 312 -17.35 -14.65 2.34
CA LEU A 312 -16.56 -13.93 1.35
C LEU A 312 -17.47 -12.94 0.60
N SER A 313 -17.11 -11.66 0.59
CA SER A 313 -17.91 -10.63 -0.09
C SER A 313 -17.10 -9.64 -0.92
N ASN A 314 -17.73 -9.12 -1.98
CA ASN A 314 -17.21 -8.04 -2.84
C ASN A 314 -15.75 -8.27 -3.31
N SER A 315 -15.38 -9.52 -3.56
CA SER A 315 -13.98 -9.94 -3.73
C SER A 315 -13.72 -10.56 -5.10
N ILE A 316 -12.45 -10.67 -5.45
CA ILE A 316 -12.00 -11.46 -6.60
C ILE A 316 -11.32 -12.72 -6.06
N LEU A 317 -11.84 -13.89 -6.41
CA LEU A 317 -11.27 -15.20 -6.09
C LEU A 317 -11.22 -16.04 -7.37
N ALA A 318 -10.16 -15.86 -8.15
CA ALA A 318 -10.06 -16.49 -9.47
C ALA A 318 -8.60 -16.79 -9.85
N GLY A 319 -8.39 -17.86 -10.60
CA GLY A 319 -7.09 -18.19 -11.17
C GLY A 319 -6.10 -18.80 -10.18
N ASN A 320 -6.57 -19.52 -9.16
CA ASN A 320 -5.73 -20.21 -8.17
C ASN A 320 -5.58 -21.70 -8.49
N ASN A 321 -4.91 -22.03 -9.61
CA ASN A 321 -4.68 -23.40 -10.10
C ASN A 321 -5.94 -24.30 -10.14
N ASN A 322 -7.10 -23.72 -10.45
CA ASN A 322 -8.40 -24.39 -10.45
C ASN A 322 -8.86 -24.93 -9.08
N VAL A 323 -8.30 -24.44 -7.98
CA VAL A 323 -8.69 -24.79 -6.60
C VAL A 323 -9.06 -23.51 -5.86
N ASP A 324 -9.97 -22.71 -6.43
CA ASP A 324 -10.36 -21.41 -5.86
C ASP A 324 -11.11 -21.56 -4.53
N CYS A 325 -12.05 -22.51 -4.45
CA CYS A 325 -12.81 -22.81 -3.24
C CYS A 325 -12.74 -24.29 -2.90
N THR A 326 -12.54 -24.62 -1.63
CA THR A 326 -12.67 -25.98 -1.08
C THR A 326 -13.53 -25.91 0.17
N PHE A 327 -14.47 -26.84 0.33
CA PHE A 327 -15.44 -26.83 1.41
C PHE A 327 -15.26 -28.06 2.30
N ALA A 328 -15.20 -27.84 3.62
CA ALA A 328 -15.30 -28.90 4.59
C ALA A 328 -16.70 -29.53 4.58
N SER A 329 -16.82 -30.76 5.11
CA SER A 329 -18.11 -31.42 5.25
C SER A 329 -19.03 -30.62 6.18
N GLY A 330 -20.21 -30.23 5.69
CA GLY A 330 -21.20 -29.48 6.47
C GLY A 330 -20.94 -27.97 6.55
N ASP A 331 -19.98 -27.45 5.77
CA ASP A 331 -19.77 -26.00 5.63
C ASP A 331 -21.05 -25.28 5.16
N LYS A 332 -21.27 -24.08 5.70
CA LYS A 332 -22.38 -23.19 5.34
C LYS A 332 -21.88 -21.76 5.12
N SER A 333 -20.63 -21.59 4.69
CA SER A 333 -20.05 -20.28 4.43
C SER A 333 -20.85 -19.53 3.37
N LEU A 334 -20.98 -18.22 3.53
CA LEU A 334 -21.82 -17.37 2.68
C LEU A 334 -20.98 -16.60 1.65
N PHE A 335 -21.55 -16.38 0.46
CA PHE A 335 -20.88 -15.69 -0.65
C PHE A 335 -21.75 -14.56 -1.19
N TYR A 336 -21.18 -13.35 -1.29
CA TYR A 336 -21.89 -12.17 -1.78
C TYR A 336 -21.07 -11.38 -2.80
N ASN A 337 -21.58 -11.27 -4.04
CA ASN A 337 -21.06 -10.37 -5.07
C ASN A 337 -19.55 -10.57 -5.36
N ASN A 338 -19.08 -11.80 -5.52
CA ASN A 338 -17.67 -12.06 -5.84
C ASN A 338 -17.46 -12.38 -7.32
N LEU A 339 -16.31 -12.01 -7.89
CA LEU A 339 -15.85 -12.62 -9.13
C LEU A 339 -15.17 -13.95 -8.79
N VAL A 340 -15.66 -15.04 -9.39
CA VAL A 340 -15.06 -16.38 -9.27
C VAL A 340 -14.67 -16.90 -10.63
N ALA A 341 -13.63 -17.75 -10.72
CA ALA A 341 -13.25 -18.34 -12.01
C ALA A 341 -14.39 -19.15 -12.62
N SER A 342 -15.12 -19.89 -11.79
CA SER A 342 -16.37 -20.56 -12.16
C SER A 342 -17.27 -20.79 -10.94
N ARG A 343 -18.59 -20.66 -11.12
CA ARG A 343 -19.59 -21.06 -10.12
C ARG A 343 -19.56 -22.56 -9.83
N ALA A 344 -19.00 -23.38 -10.73
CA ALA A 344 -18.79 -24.80 -10.46
C ALA A 344 -17.77 -25.04 -9.34
N LEU A 345 -16.80 -24.13 -9.16
CA LEU A 345 -15.78 -24.24 -8.12
C LEU A 345 -16.25 -23.66 -6.78
N CYS A 346 -16.95 -22.52 -6.82
CA CYS A 346 -17.25 -21.73 -5.62
C CYS A 346 -18.75 -21.61 -5.29
N GLY A 347 -19.62 -22.27 -6.06
CA GLY A 347 -21.07 -22.15 -5.94
C GLY A 347 -21.63 -20.86 -6.52
N THR A 348 -22.96 -20.81 -6.62
CA THR A 348 -23.71 -19.66 -7.14
C THR A 348 -23.63 -18.43 -6.22
N GLY A 349 -23.47 -18.64 -4.92
CA GLY A 349 -23.60 -17.59 -3.91
C GLY A 349 -25.06 -17.29 -3.57
N GLU A 350 -25.26 -16.26 -2.77
CA GLU A 350 -26.57 -15.91 -2.20
C GLU A 350 -27.50 -15.23 -3.23
N ALA A 351 -28.80 -15.52 -3.14
CA ALA A 351 -29.79 -15.00 -4.07
C ALA A 351 -29.80 -13.46 -4.08
N GLY A 352 -29.78 -12.86 -5.27
CA GLY A 352 -29.70 -11.41 -5.46
C GLY A 352 -28.32 -10.80 -5.19
N ASN A 353 -27.32 -11.61 -4.84
CA ASN A 353 -25.91 -11.25 -4.68
C ASN A 353 -25.01 -12.36 -5.23
N GLU A 354 -25.40 -12.99 -6.34
CA GLU A 354 -24.71 -14.16 -6.86
C GLU A 354 -23.26 -13.83 -7.26
N ASN A 355 -22.40 -14.83 -7.17
CA ASN A 355 -21.04 -14.73 -7.69
C ASN A 355 -21.07 -14.48 -9.21
N ILE A 356 -20.24 -13.58 -9.72
CA ILE A 356 -20.02 -13.38 -11.15
C ILE A 356 -19.10 -14.52 -11.64
N ASP A 357 -19.58 -15.27 -12.63
CA ASP A 357 -18.84 -16.38 -13.23
C ASP A 357 -17.94 -15.86 -14.36
N LEU A 358 -16.62 -15.87 -14.15
CA LEU A 358 -15.67 -15.41 -15.16
C LEU A 358 -15.68 -16.29 -16.41
N SER A 359 -15.93 -17.60 -16.27
CA SER A 359 -15.90 -18.56 -17.37
C SER A 359 -17.01 -18.33 -18.41
N THR A 360 -18.08 -17.62 -18.02
CA THR A 360 -19.21 -17.29 -18.92
C THR A 360 -19.08 -15.92 -19.57
N GLN A 361 -18.08 -15.13 -19.20
CA GLN A 361 -17.87 -13.79 -19.75
C GLN A 361 -17.26 -13.85 -21.16
N SER A 362 -17.63 -12.91 -22.02
CA SER A 362 -17.04 -12.75 -23.36
C SER A 362 -15.53 -12.47 -23.32
N ASN A 363 -15.08 -11.80 -22.26
CA ASN A 363 -13.69 -11.78 -21.83
C ASN A 363 -13.54 -12.53 -20.50
N ASN A 364 -12.93 -13.71 -20.56
CA ASN A 364 -12.62 -14.53 -19.38
C ASN A 364 -11.14 -14.43 -18.96
N GLN A 365 -10.36 -13.54 -19.56
CA GLN A 365 -8.96 -13.33 -19.19
C GLN A 365 -8.85 -12.47 -17.94
N LEU A 366 -8.17 -12.99 -16.92
CA LEU A 366 -7.99 -12.28 -15.65
C LEU A 366 -6.92 -11.18 -15.73
N PHE A 367 -5.74 -11.47 -16.27
CA PHE A 367 -4.62 -10.52 -16.32
C PHE A 367 -4.38 -9.96 -17.72
N ALA A 368 -4.02 -8.69 -17.78
CA ALA A 368 -3.56 -8.00 -18.99
C ALA A 368 -2.12 -8.36 -19.34
N GLY A 369 -1.93 -9.60 -19.78
CA GLY A 369 -0.63 -10.21 -20.02
C GLY A 369 -0.65 -11.71 -19.72
N SER A 370 0.51 -12.36 -19.82
CA SER A 370 0.68 -13.80 -19.53
C SER A 370 1.13 -14.09 -18.09
N SER A 371 1.34 -13.05 -17.28
CA SER A 371 1.87 -13.13 -15.92
C SER A 371 0.99 -12.31 -14.98
N SER A 372 0.90 -12.75 -13.72
CA SER A 372 0.28 -12.01 -12.62
C SER A 372 1.16 -10.87 -12.10
N GLU A 373 2.42 -10.78 -12.52
CA GLU A 373 3.34 -9.69 -12.17
C GLU A 373 3.97 -9.09 -13.42
N GLY A 374 4.22 -7.77 -13.37
CA GLY A 374 4.97 -7.05 -14.41
C GLY A 374 4.19 -5.91 -15.04
N ASN A 375 4.51 -5.61 -16.29
CA ASN A 375 3.89 -4.52 -17.04
C ASN A 375 2.47 -4.89 -17.48
N CYS A 376 1.59 -3.90 -17.51
CA CYS A 376 0.25 -4.04 -18.04
C CYS A 376 0.28 -3.96 -19.56
N ASN A 377 -0.22 -4.98 -20.24
CA ASN A 377 -0.46 -4.87 -21.68
C ASN A 377 -1.62 -3.88 -21.88
N LEU A 378 -1.31 -2.76 -22.52
CA LEU A 378 -2.25 -1.65 -22.67
C LEU A 378 -3.36 -1.99 -23.69
N PRO A 379 -4.48 -1.25 -23.67
CA PRO A 379 -5.56 -1.43 -24.65
C PRO A 379 -5.02 -1.46 -26.09
N PRO A 380 -5.53 -2.34 -26.98
CA PRO A 380 -6.77 -3.13 -26.86
C PRO A 380 -6.59 -4.50 -26.18
N ALA A 381 -5.47 -4.74 -25.50
CA ALA A 381 -5.25 -6.02 -24.82
C ALA A 381 -6.35 -6.32 -23.77
N LYS A 382 -6.84 -7.56 -23.80
CA LYS A 382 -7.81 -8.09 -22.83
C LYS A 382 -7.18 -8.33 -21.46
N GLY A 383 -8.01 -8.56 -20.45
CA GLY A 383 -7.59 -8.77 -19.07
C GLY A 383 -8.31 -7.82 -18.12
N LEU A 384 -8.93 -8.36 -17.08
CA LEU A 384 -9.68 -7.57 -16.09
C LEU A 384 -8.78 -6.78 -15.13
N LEU A 385 -7.55 -7.26 -14.89
CA LEU A 385 -6.57 -6.67 -13.99
C LEU A 385 -5.27 -6.41 -14.74
N CYS A 386 -4.63 -5.27 -14.49
CA CYS A 386 -3.21 -5.14 -14.77
C CYS A 386 -2.43 -6.08 -13.85
N PRO A 387 -1.35 -6.73 -14.33
CA PRO A 387 -0.44 -7.49 -13.47
C PRO A 387 0.04 -6.66 -12.28
N PHE A 388 0.31 -7.33 -11.17
CA PHE A 388 0.76 -6.71 -9.93
C PHE A 388 2.05 -5.93 -10.15
N ARG A 389 2.05 -4.68 -9.70
CA ARG A 389 3.21 -3.80 -9.68
C ARG A 389 3.22 -2.97 -8.41
N THR A 390 4.42 -2.69 -7.90
CA THR A 390 4.66 -1.69 -6.86
C THR A 390 5.12 -0.40 -7.53
N PRO A 391 4.38 0.71 -7.39
CA PRO A 391 4.87 2.03 -7.79
C PRO A 391 6.16 2.42 -7.05
N ASP A 392 7.04 3.19 -7.69
CA ASP A 392 8.38 3.50 -7.16
C ASP A 392 8.35 4.25 -5.81
N ASN A 393 7.29 5.00 -5.55
CA ASN A 393 7.07 5.81 -4.35
C ASN A 393 6.01 5.21 -3.40
N ALA A 394 5.67 3.93 -3.55
CA ALA A 394 4.66 3.26 -2.74
C ALA A 394 5.22 2.00 -2.08
N PHE A 395 4.94 1.82 -0.80
CA PHE A 395 5.36 0.61 -0.07
C PHE A 395 4.62 -0.64 -0.56
N LEU A 396 3.32 -0.52 -0.85
CA LEU A 396 2.48 -1.63 -1.30
C LEU A 396 2.25 -1.59 -2.81
N GLY A 397 2.44 -2.72 -3.46
CA GLY A 397 1.95 -2.95 -4.83
C GLY A 397 0.51 -3.43 -4.86
N PHE A 398 -0.09 -3.41 -6.04
CA PHE A 398 -1.49 -3.80 -6.23
C PHE A 398 -1.80 -4.28 -7.64
N PHE A 399 -2.93 -4.98 -7.80
CA PHE A 399 -3.55 -5.27 -9.09
C PHE A 399 -4.53 -4.15 -9.45
N LYS A 400 -4.25 -3.40 -10.52
CA LYS A 400 -5.13 -2.31 -10.96
C LYS A 400 -6.32 -2.87 -11.76
N PRO A 401 -7.58 -2.58 -11.41
CA PRO A 401 -8.73 -2.91 -12.25
C PRO A 401 -8.64 -2.26 -13.63
N ARG A 402 -9.30 -2.84 -14.62
CA ARG A 402 -9.29 -2.33 -16.00
C ARG A 402 -10.69 -2.21 -16.56
N LEU A 403 -10.88 -1.17 -17.37
CA LEU A 403 -12.03 -1.04 -18.26
C LEU A 403 -11.56 -1.35 -19.67
N LEU A 404 -12.03 -2.45 -20.24
CA LEU A 404 -11.65 -2.84 -21.59
C LEU A 404 -12.18 -1.84 -22.60
N SER A 405 -11.41 -1.58 -23.64
CA SER A 405 -11.73 -0.63 -24.69
C SER A 405 -12.98 -1.09 -25.50
N THR A 406 -13.16 -2.42 -25.62
CA THR A 406 -14.36 -3.05 -26.22
C THR A 406 -15.68 -2.87 -25.45
N TYR A 407 -15.65 -2.42 -24.19
CA TYR A 407 -16.88 -2.19 -23.41
C TYR A 407 -17.66 -0.98 -23.97
N GLN A 408 -18.98 -1.11 -24.07
CA GLN A 408 -19.87 -0.04 -24.53
C GLN A 408 -20.37 0.80 -23.35
N THR A 409 -20.50 0.19 -22.18
CA THR A 409 -20.88 0.87 -20.94
C THR A 409 -20.02 0.38 -19.78
N ILE A 410 -19.99 1.14 -18.68
CA ILE A 410 -19.37 0.68 -17.42
C ILE A 410 -20.04 -0.60 -16.90
N LEU A 411 -21.31 -0.85 -17.27
CA LEU A 411 -22.07 -2.04 -16.91
C LEU A 411 -21.58 -3.32 -17.60
N ASP A 412 -20.69 -3.23 -18.59
CA ASP A 412 -20.09 -4.40 -19.23
C ASP A 412 -18.93 -4.97 -18.42
N SER A 413 -18.36 -4.19 -17.48
CA SER A 413 -17.25 -4.67 -16.65
C SER A 413 -17.72 -5.69 -15.62
N PRO A 414 -17.13 -6.88 -15.51
CA PRO A 414 -17.52 -7.85 -14.49
C PRO A 414 -16.98 -7.51 -13.09
N ILE A 415 -16.14 -6.49 -12.94
CA ILE A 415 -15.54 -6.13 -11.63
C ILE A 415 -15.73 -4.68 -11.22
N VAL A 416 -15.92 -3.75 -12.17
CA VAL A 416 -16.06 -2.31 -11.84
C VAL A 416 -17.52 -2.01 -11.50
N ASN A 417 -17.75 -1.33 -10.36
CA ASN A 417 -19.08 -1.02 -9.83
C ASN A 417 -20.00 -2.25 -9.71
N ARG A 418 -19.49 -3.33 -9.12
CA ARG A 418 -20.24 -4.60 -8.96
C ARG A 418 -20.48 -5.00 -7.52
N GLY A 419 -19.67 -4.51 -6.58
CA GLY A 419 -19.98 -4.63 -5.17
C GLY A 419 -21.26 -3.86 -4.85
N ARG A 420 -22.05 -4.38 -3.91
CA ARG A 420 -23.36 -3.80 -3.57
C ARG A 420 -23.45 -3.52 -2.08
N LEU A 421 -24.23 -2.50 -1.74
CA LEU A 421 -24.67 -2.31 -0.36
C LEU A 421 -25.85 -3.23 0.02
N TYR A 422 -26.90 -3.36 -0.81
CA TYR A 422 -27.99 -4.36 -0.67
C TYR A 422 -28.27 -5.06 -2.01
N SER A 423 -29.01 -6.18 -1.99
CA SER A 423 -29.53 -6.85 -3.20
C SER A 423 -30.47 -5.97 -4.04
N ASP A 424 -31.19 -5.03 -3.42
CA ASP A 424 -32.19 -4.14 -4.06
C ASP A 424 -31.70 -2.69 -4.28
N GLY A 425 -30.49 -2.34 -3.81
CA GLY A 425 -29.88 -1.02 -3.99
C GLY A 425 -30.35 0.10 -3.05
N THR A 426 -31.13 -0.18 -2.00
CA THR A 426 -31.83 0.88 -1.23
C THR A 426 -31.15 1.38 0.08
N GLY A 427 -29.89 1.02 0.39
CA GLY A 427 -29.14 1.42 1.61
C GLY A 427 -28.00 0.45 2.02
N GLN A 428 -27.51 0.45 3.28
CA GLN A 428 -26.37 -0.36 3.78
C GLN A 428 -26.71 -1.78 4.28
N GLY A 429 -26.36 -2.83 3.52
CA GLY A 429 -26.51 -4.24 3.91
C GLY A 429 -25.54 -4.75 4.95
N GLN A 430 -25.72 -6.01 5.34
CA GLN A 430 -24.89 -6.64 6.38
C GLN A 430 -23.44 -6.85 5.90
N PHE A 431 -23.17 -6.78 4.58
CA PHE A 431 -21.90 -7.13 3.94
C PHE A 431 -21.49 -6.12 2.85
N THR A 432 -21.59 -4.83 3.18
CA THR A 432 -21.24 -3.72 2.26
C THR A 432 -19.76 -3.71 1.89
N CYS A 433 -19.45 -3.00 0.80
CA CYS A 433 -18.09 -2.59 0.48
C CYS A 433 -17.43 -1.84 1.66
N GLN A 434 -16.10 -1.96 1.76
CA GLN A 434 -15.29 -1.12 2.63
C GLN A 434 -15.27 0.33 2.12
N SER A 435 -15.09 1.30 3.03
CA SER A 435 -15.08 2.73 2.69
C SER A 435 -13.83 3.18 1.95
N THR A 436 -12.74 2.43 2.07
CA THR A 436 -11.47 2.67 1.38
C THR A 436 -11.03 1.43 0.61
N ASP A 437 -10.08 1.59 -0.31
CA ASP A 437 -9.38 0.50 -0.98
C ASP A 437 -8.05 0.16 -0.29
N GLN A 438 -7.26 -0.79 -0.82
CA GLN A 438 -5.97 -1.22 -0.27
C GLN A 438 -4.98 -0.07 -0.11
N ARG A 439 -5.03 0.93 -0.99
CA ARG A 439 -4.15 2.11 -0.97
C ARG A 439 -4.58 3.13 0.09
N GLY A 440 -5.73 2.90 0.73
CA GLY A 440 -6.34 3.86 1.65
C GLY A 440 -7.14 4.95 0.92
N LEU A 441 -7.34 4.84 -0.39
CA LEU A 441 -8.15 5.79 -1.16
C LEU A 441 -9.63 5.54 -0.88
N THR A 442 -10.39 6.61 -0.67
CA THR A 442 -11.85 6.54 -0.48
C THR A 442 -12.51 6.00 -1.74
N ARG A 443 -13.46 5.07 -1.56
CA ARG A 443 -14.29 4.58 -2.67
C ARG A 443 -15.36 5.61 -3.02
N ALA A 444 -15.50 5.92 -4.31
CA ALA A 444 -16.12 7.16 -4.80
C ALA A 444 -17.65 7.25 -4.57
N ASN A 445 -18.34 6.14 -4.28
CA ASN A 445 -19.77 6.16 -3.94
C ASN A 445 -20.08 5.10 -2.88
N ALA A 446 -21.02 5.42 -1.99
CA ALA A 446 -21.58 4.44 -1.07
C ALA A 446 -22.27 3.29 -1.84
N VAL A 447 -22.93 3.53 -2.99
CA VAL A 447 -23.87 2.56 -3.60
C VAL A 447 -23.20 1.36 -4.29
N HIS A 448 -22.06 1.56 -4.95
CA HIS A 448 -21.33 0.53 -5.70
C HIS A 448 -19.83 0.67 -5.51
N CYS A 449 -19.13 -0.45 -5.37
CA CYS A 449 -17.66 -0.48 -5.37
C CYS A 449 -17.14 -1.49 -6.39
N ASP A 450 -15.85 -1.41 -6.66
CA ASP A 450 -15.15 -2.41 -7.45
C ASP A 450 -14.90 -3.68 -6.62
N LEU A 451 -15.01 -4.84 -7.29
CA LEU A 451 -14.69 -6.12 -6.67
C LEU A 451 -13.19 -6.23 -6.46
N GLY A 452 -12.81 -6.76 -5.29
CA GLY A 452 -11.43 -6.92 -4.89
C GLY A 452 -10.87 -5.72 -4.14
N ALA A 453 -9.54 -5.71 -3.99
CA ALA A 453 -8.83 -4.86 -3.06
C ALA A 453 -8.70 -3.39 -3.51
N ILE A 454 -8.84 -3.12 -4.81
CA ILE A 454 -8.61 -1.80 -5.40
C ILE A 454 -9.91 -1.24 -5.98
N GLU A 455 -10.12 0.05 -5.78
CA GLU A 455 -11.13 0.84 -6.47
C GLU A 455 -10.49 1.53 -7.68
N LEU A 456 -11.07 1.44 -8.87
CA LEU A 456 -10.62 2.19 -10.03
C LEU A 456 -10.89 3.68 -9.83
N VAL A 457 -9.83 4.47 -9.63
CA VAL A 457 -9.95 5.92 -9.45
C VAL A 457 -9.46 6.64 -10.70
N VAL A 458 -10.39 7.30 -11.39
CA VAL A 458 -10.07 8.27 -12.46
C VAL A 458 -10.69 9.59 -12.05
N SER A 459 -9.85 10.57 -11.72
CA SER A 459 -10.28 11.89 -11.23
C SER A 459 -9.62 12.99 -12.04
N SER A 460 -10.40 13.99 -12.41
CA SER A 460 -9.94 15.26 -12.99
C SER A 460 -9.57 16.30 -11.93
N ASP A 461 -9.65 15.95 -10.64
CA ASP A 461 -9.55 16.93 -9.55
C ASP A 461 -8.11 17.26 -9.17
N ASN A 462 -7.16 16.38 -9.48
CA ASN A 462 -5.73 16.52 -9.16
C ASN A 462 -4.87 16.50 -10.42
N ILE A 463 -5.15 17.41 -11.36
CA ILE A 463 -4.36 17.54 -12.59
C ILE A 463 -3.21 18.53 -12.38
N SER A 464 -1.99 18.04 -12.54
CA SER A 464 -0.76 18.83 -12.47
C SER A 464 -0.32 19.27 -13.87
N ARG A 465 0.20 20.49 -13.94
CA ARG A 465 0.81 21.01 -15.17
C ARG A 465 2.07 20.21 -15.50
N VAL A 466 2.18 19.74 -16.74
CA VAL A 466 3.40 19.11 -17.27
C VAL A 466 4.24 20.12 -18.05
N GLY A 467 5.54 19.91 -18.13
CA GLY A 467 6.38 20.85 -18.85
C GLY A 467 7.87 20.68 -18.59
N GLN A 468 8.66 21.30 -19.45
CA GLN A 468 10.12 21.28 -19.35
C GLN A 468 10.72 22.59 -19.88
N SER A 469 11.84 23.00 -19.28
CA SER A 469 12.72 24.03 -19.83
C SER A 469 13.79 23.36 -20.69
N ILE A 470 13.95 23.83 -21.92
CA ILE A 470 14.89 23.29 -22.91
C ILE A 470 15.73 24.40 -23.54
N PHE A 471 16.90 24.05 -24.04
CA PHE A 471 17.73 24.91 -24.87
C PHE A 471 17.42 24.75 -26.36
N TYR A 472 17.97 25.63 -27.18
CA TYR A 472 17.87 25.54 -28.64
C TYR A 472 18.36 24.19 -29.17
N GLY A 473 17.56 23.58 -30.04
CA GLY A 473 17.81 22.26 -30.62
C GLY A 473 17.47 21.06 -29.73
N GLU A 474 17.10 21.27 -28.46
CA GLU A 474 16.69 20.20 -27.56
C GLU A 474 15.23 19.78 -27.75
N ILE A 475 14.93 18.55 -27.32
CA ILE A 475 13.59 17.95 -27.33
C ILE A 475 13.14 17.85 -25.88
N ALA A 476 11.91 18.24 -25.60
CA ALA A 476 11.32 18.04 -24.28
C ALA A 476 10.66 16.65 -24.21
N GLU A 477 10.98 15.89 -23.17
CA GLU A 477 10.35 14.61 -22.86
C GLU A 477 9.70 14.70 -21.47
N MET A 478 8.40 14.49 -21.41
CA MET A 478 7.62 14.54 -20.18
C MET A 478 6.65 13.36 -20.09
N SER A 479 6.05 13.16 -18.92
CA SER A 479 5.04 12.13 -18.70
C SER A 479 3.73 12.76 -18.27
N ILE A 480 2.63 12.24 -18.79
CA ILE A 480 1.27 12.56 -18.30
C ILE A 480 0.69 11.45 -17.43
N ALA A 481 1.43 10.36 -17.17
CA ALA A 481 0.92 9.17 -16.50
C ALA A 481 0.26 9.48 -15.15
N ASP A 482 0.88 10.34 -14.34
CA ASP A 482 0.35 10.72 -13.01
C ASP A 482 -1.01 11.43 -13.11
N ASN A 483 -1.25 12.17 -14.20
CA ASN A 483 -2.52 12.84 -14.45
C ASN A 483 -3.62 11.89 -14.93
N LEU A 484 -3.28 10.66 -15.35
CA LEU A 484 -4.27 9.66 -15.75
C LEU A 484 -4.86 8.90 -14.55
N ALA A 485 -4.23 9.02 -13.37
CA ALA A 485 -4.52 8.18 -12.20
C ALA A 485 -4.57 6.69 -12.60
N ASP A 486 -5.69 5.99 -12.36
CA ASP A 486 -5.81 4.58 -12.75
C ASP A 486 -6.22 4.38 -14.22
N GLY A 487 -6.52 5.45 -14.96
CA GLY A 487 -6.96 5.40 -16.35
C GLY A 487 -5.89 4.84 -17.31
N GLU A 488 -6.35 4.19 -18.38
CA GLU A 488 -5.51 3.78 -19.51
C GLU A 488 -5.87 4.60 -20.73
N LEU A 489 -4.90 5.06 -21.52
CA LEU A 489 -5.18 5.83 -22.73
C LEU A 489 -5.99 4.99 -23.74
N LEU A 490 -6.98 5.62 -24.38
CA LEU A 490 -7.81 4.93 -25.37
C LEU A 490 -7.03 4.71 -26.69
N PRO A 491 -7.14 3.55 -27.34
CA PRO A 491 -6.56 3.33 -28.66
C PRO A 491 -7.09 4.33 -29.70
N ALA A 492 -6.22 4.80 -30.60
CA ALA A 492 -6.57 5.77 -31.64
C ALA A 492 -7.76 5.33 -32.51
N GLU A 493 -7.80 4.05 -32.84
CA GLU A 493 -8.84 3.43 -33.67
C GLU A 493 -10.23 3.39 -33.02
N GLU A 494 -10.30 3.56 -31.69
CA GLU A 494 -11.56 3.58 -30.94
C GLU A 494 -12.12 4.98 -30.71
N CYS A 495 -11.31 6.03 -30.90
CA CYS A 495 -11.74 7.42 -30.75
C CYS A 495 -12.92 7.77 -31.67
N LYS A 496 -12.97 7.18 -32.87
CA LYS A 496 -14.10 7.37 -33.78
C LYS A 496 -15.43 6.87 -33.21
N ASN A 497 -15.41 5.81 -32.41
CA ASN A 497 -16.61 5.24 -31.80
C ASN A 497 -17.08 6.13 -30.64
N VAL A 498 -16.13 6.71 -29.89
CA VAL A 498 -16.44 7.62 -28.79
C VAL A 498 -17.04 8.93 -29.31
N PHE A 499 -16.49 9.50 -30.38
CA PHE A 499 -16.90 10.82 -30.89
C PHE A 499 -17.84 10.77 -32.11
N GLY A 500 -18.13 9.60 -32.66
CA GLY A 500 -18.99 9.45 -33.85
C GLY A 500 -18.43 10.08 -35.13
N ARG A 501 -17.10 10.27 -35.22
CA ARG A 501 -16.43 10.91 -36.36
C ARG A 501 -15.04 10.31 -36.65
N ASP A 502 -14.66 10.23 -37.91
CA ASP A 502 -13.41 9.58 -38.34
C ASP A 502 -12.14 10.40 -38.09
N ILE A 503 -12.27 11.72 -37.91
CA ILE A 503 -11.17 12.66 -37.68
C ILE A 503 -11.48 13.55 -36.47
N ASP A 504 -10.44 14.15 -35.89
CA ASP A 504 -10.58 15.11 -34.80
C ASP A 504 -11.26 16.43 -35.26
N PRO A 505 -11.65 17.33 -34.34
CA PRO A 505 -12.23 18.63 -34.70
C PRO A 505 -11.35 19.53 -35.59
N ASN A 506 -10.05 19.26 -35.66
CA ASN A 506 -9.07 20.02 -36.45
C ASN A 506 -8.81 19.39 -37.83
N GLY A 507 -9.47 18.27 -38.15
CA GLY A 507 -9.31 17.54 -39.40
C GLY A 507 -8.17 16.53 -39.44
N ASN A 508 -7.52 16.23 -38.31
CA ASN A 508 -6.43 15.26 -38.23
C ASN A 508 -6.92 13.84 -37.91
N PRO A 509 -6.19 12.78 -38.31
CA PRO A 509 -6.45 11.43 -37.83
C PRO A 509 -6.38 11.37 -36.30
N TRP A 510 -7.22 10.52 -35.69
CA TRP A 510 -7.15 10.26 -34.27
C TRP A 510 -5.79 9.64 -33.88
N THR A 511 -5.31 10.03 -32.71
CA THR A 511 -4.10 9.46 -32.09
C THR A 511 -4.45 8.88 -30.72
N ILE A 512 -3.49 8.20 -30.09
CA ILE A 512 -3.66 7.59 -28.76
C ILE A 512 -4.25 8.60 -27.76
N GLY A 513 -5.15 8.14 -26.92
CA GLY A 513 -5.86 8.98 -25.95
C GLY A 513 -6.80 10.01 -26.61
N CYS A 514 -7.13 9.86 -27.88
CA CYS A 514 -7.91 10.84 -28.64
C CYS A 514 -7.36 12.26 -28.50
N LEU A 515 -6.03 12.38 -28.48
CA LEU A 515 -5.33 13.59 -28.12
C LEU A 515 -5.75 14.77 -29.01
N ARG A 516 -6.20 15.84 -28.37
CA ARG A 516 -6.48 17.14 -28.99
C ARG A 516 -5.72 18.22 -28.24
N ILE A 517 -5.09 19.14 -28.98
CA ILE A 517 -4.29 20.22 -28.41
C ILE A 517 -5.08 21.52 -28.53
N GLU A 518 -5.27 22.19 -27.41
CA GLU A 518 -5.88 23.51 -27.34
C GLU A 518 -4.83 24.54 -26.94
N GLN A 519 -4.48 25.44 -27.86
CA GLN A 519 -3.49 26.48 -27.61
C GLN A 519 -4.01 27.53 -26.63
N SER A 520 -3.13 28.03 -25.76
CA SER A 520 -3.48 29.12 -24.84
C SER A 520 -3.66 30.44 -25.58
N THR A 521 -4.32 31.40 -24.94
CA THR A 521 -4.43 32.77 -25.46
C THR A 521 -3.08 33.50 -25.51
N ALA A 522 -2.11 33.11 -24.68
CA ALA A 522 -0.77 33.67 -24.67
C ALA A 522 0.10 33.16 -25.85
N THR A 523 -0.16 31.95 -26.32
CA THR A 523 0.56 31.30 -27.44
C THR A 523 -0.44 30.69 -28.42
N PRO A 524 -1.20 31.49 -29.18
CA PRO A 524 -2.31 31.01 -30.01
C PRO A 524 -1.87 30.14 -31.20
N GLN A 525 -0.58 30.09 -31.50
CA GLN A 525 0.01 29.21 -32.51
C GLN A 525 1.06 28.33 -31.85
N SER A 526 1.01 27.02 -32.13
CA SER A 526 1.98 26.07 -31.59
C SER A 526 3.39 26.36 -32.12
N LYS A 527 4.38 26.24 -31.25
CA LYS A 527 5.80 26.44 -31.58
C LYS A 527 6.56 25.12 -31.76
N GLY A 528 5.85 23.99 -31.78
CA GLY A 528 6.42 22.66 -31.93
C GLY A 528 5.40 21.61 -32.38
N THR A 529 5.82 20.36 -32.35
CA THR A 529 5.00 19.17 -32.62
C THR A 529 5.07 18.22 -31.45
N LEU A 530 3.98 17.47 -31.22
CA LEU A 530 3.82 16.58 -30.08
C LEU A 530 3.52 15.16 -30.53
N THR A 531 4.12 14.19 -29.84
CA THR A 531 3.73 12.78 -29.93
C THR A 531 3.50 12.23 -28.53
N LEU A 532 2.42 11.48 -28.36
CA LEU A 532 2.06 10.77 -27.14
C LEU A 532 2.15 9.27 -27.42
N ASP A 533 2.72 8.51 -26.48
CA ASP A 533 2.64 7.05 -26.50
C ASP A 533 1.59 6.51 -25.53
N GLU A 534 1.33 5.22 -25.65
CA GLU A 534 0.43 4.41 -24.82
C GLU A 534 0.73 4.47 -23.31
N ASN A 535 2.00 4.68 -22.91
CA ASN A 535 2.42 4.77 -21.51
C ASN A 535 2.29 6.20 -20.95
N GLY A 536 1.83 7.16 -21.76
CA GLY A 536 1.74 8.56 -21.36
C GLY A 536 3.05 9.33 -21.50
N LYS A 537 4.06 8.79 -22.21
CA LYS A 537 5.26 9.57 -22.56
C LYS A 537 4.89 10.57 -23.66
N LEU A 538 5.09 11.84 -23.35
CA LEU A 538 4.85 12.95 -24.25
C LEU A 538 6.19 13.55 -24.71
N VAL A 539 6.39 13.62 -26.02
CA VAL A 539 7.61 14.17 -26.63
C VAL A 539 7.23 15.42 -27.42
N TYR A 540 7.84 16.55 -27.09
CA TYR A 540 7.66 17.83 -27.76
C TYR A 540 8.92 18.20 -28.56
N ARG A 541 8.75 18.42 -29.87
CA ARG A 541 9.82 18.82 -30.79
C ARG A 541 9.58 20.26 -31.27
N PRO A 542 10.42 21.22 -30.87
CA PRO A 542 10.32 22.60 -31.34
C PRO A 542 10.42 22.69 -32.88
N ASN A 543 9.63 23.58 -33.50
CA ASN A 543 9.67 23.82 -34.94
C ASN A 543 10.89 24.67 -35.35
N SER A 544 11.45 25.44 -34.41
CA SER A 544 12.61 26.33 -34.60
C SER A 544 13.23 26.70 -33.24
N ASN A 545 14.29 27.50 -33.26
CA ASN A 545 14.96 28.06 -32.09
C ASN A 545 14.28 29.36 -31.63
N TRP A 546 13.06 29.26 -31.10
CA TRP A 546 12.31 30.40 -30.57
C TRP A 546 12.66 30.65 -29.11
N HIS A 547 12.61 31.91 -28.66
CA HIS A 547 12.76 32.24 -27.25
C HIS A 547 11.40 32.46 -26.58
N GLY A 548 11.24 31.95 -25.36
CA GLY A 548 10.08 32.24 -24.52
C GLY A 548 9.26 30.99 -24.22
N LEU A 549 7.93 31.12 -24.21
CA LEU A 549 7.01 30.05 -23.82
C LEU A 549 6.17 29.50 -24.97
N ASP A 550 5.83 28.22 -24.90
CA ASP A 550 4.71 27.58 -25.59
C ASP A 550 3.77 26.96 -24.53
N GLU A 551 2.52 27.42 -24.46
CA GLU A 551 1.53 27.03 -23.45
C GLU A 551 0.24 26.51 -24.11
N PHE A 552 -0.16 25.30 -23.75
CA PHE A 552 -1.32 24.63 -24.33
C PHE A 552 -1.96 23.66 -23.34
N ASN A 553 -3.19 23.23 -23.62
CA ASN A 553 -3.88 22.17 -22.90
C ASN A 553 -3.95 20.91 -23.77
N LEU A 554 -3.62 19.77 -23.18
CA LEU A 554 -3.85 18.45 -23.75
C LEU A 554 -5.24 17.99 -23.32
N ARG A 555 -6.11 17.69 -24.27
CA ARG A 555 -7.40 17.04 -24.04
C ARG A 555 -7.26 15.58 -24.44
N ILE A 556 -7.42 14.69 -23.48
CA ILE A 556 -7.23 13.26 -23.67
C ILE A 556 -8.38 12.45 -23.06
N VAL A 557 -8.64 11.29 -23.63
CA VAL A 557 -9.67 10.35 -23.22
C VAL A 557 -9.01 9.04 -22.80
N THR A 558 -9.48 8.51 -21.67
CA THR A 558 -9.07 7.21 -21.15
C THR A 558 -10.17 6.17 -21.36
N THR A 559 -9.84 4.91 -21.13
CA THR A 559 -10.83 3.84 -21.06
C THR A 559 -11.89 4.09 -19.97
N ALA A 560 -11.61 4.83 -18.91
CA ALA A 560 -12.62 5.17 -17.91
C ALA A 560 -13.42 6.43 -18.28
N SER A 561 -12.73 7.53 -18.60
CA SER A 561 -13.36 8.84 -18.80
C SER A 561 -14.31 8.87 -19.99
N ARG A 562 -14.15 7.97 -20.97
CA ARG A 562 -15.06 7.86 -22.12
C ARG A 562 -16.53 7.60 -21.75
N PHE A 563 -16.79 7.05 -20.55
CA PHE A 563 -18.15 6.73 -20.09
C PHE A 563 -18.89 7.93 -19.48
N SER A 564 -18.27 9.11 -19.40
CA SER A 564 -19.00 10.34 -19.01
C SER A 564 -20.16 10.61 -19.98
N GLU A 565 -21.32 10.95 -19.41
CA GLU A 565 -22.56 11.21 -20.16
C GLU A 565 -22.43 12.42 -21.09
N SER A 566 -21.74 13.47 -20.63
CA SER A 566 -21.39 14.62 -21.47
C SER A 566 -20.11 14.39 -22.24
N GLU A 567 -20.11 14.62 -23.56
CA GLU A 567 -18.90 14.57 -24.40
C GLU A 567 -17.79 15.49 -23.86
N THR A 568 -18.16 16.66 -23.31
CA THR A 568 -17.19 17.62 -22.75
C THR A 568 -16.48 17.12 -21.49
N ASP A 569 -17.10 16.16 -20.79
CA ASP A 569 -16.64 15.66 -19.49
C ASP A 569 -15.88 14.33 -19.66
N ARG A 570 -15.70 13.88 -20.91
CA ARG A 570 -14.85 12.73 -21.25
C ARG A 570 -13.37 13.08 -21.28
N ASP A 571 -13.06 14.36 -21.46
CA ASP A 571 -11.70 14.86 -21.52
C ASP A 571 -11.09 15.01 -20.13
N ILE A 572 -9.91 14.42 -19.95
CA ILE A 572 -8.96 14.86 -18.94
C ILE A 572 -8.16 15.99 -19.58
N VAL A 573 -8.22 17.19 -18.98
CA VAL A 573 -7.57 18.39 -19.51
C VAL A 573 -6.29 18.67 -18.74
N ILE A 574 -5.14 18.43 -19.38
CA ILE A 574 -3.81 18.58 -18.76
C ILE A 574 -3.13 19.84 -19.28
N PRO A 575 -2.87 20.84 -18.43
CA PRO A 575 -2.12 22.01 -18.85
C PRO A 575 -0.65 21.65 -19.07
N ALA A 576 -0.05 22.19 -20.13
CA ALA A 576 1.33 21.95 -20.52
C ALA A 576 2.07 23.25 -20.82
N ARG A 577 3.38 23.28 -20.53
CA ARG A 577 4.25 24.44 -20.76
C ARG A 577 5.66 24.04 -21.15
N ILE A 578 6.15 24.58 -22.27
CA ILE A 578 7.55 24.50 -22.67
C ILE A 578 8.18 25.89 -22.56
N LEU A 579 9.33 25.98 -21.90
CA LEU A 579 10.19 27.17 -21.92
C LEU A 579 11.41 26.85 -22.78
N GLN A 580 11.62 27.61 -23.85
CA GLN A 580 12.82 27.49 -24.68
C GLN A 580 13.75 28.70 -24.51
N ASN A 581 15.00 28.42 -24.15
CA ASN A 581 16.03 29.42 -23.93
C ASN A 581 17.20 29.27 -24.92
N PRO A 582 17.91 30.36 -25.26
CA PRO A 582 19.21 30.26 -25.89
C PRO A 582 20.17 29.45 -25.01
N PRO A 583 21.16 28.74 -25.59
CA PRO A 583 22.20 28.08 -24.82
C PRO A 583 22.88 29.07 -23.88
N ASP A 584 23.13 28.66 -22.63
CA ASP A 584 23.90 29.47 -21.67
C ASP A 584 25.37 29.51 -22.12
N ASP A 585 25.74 30.51 -22.91
CA ASP A 585 27.11 30.78 -23.35
C ASP A 585 27.82 31.85 -22.51
N PHE A 586 27.28 32.14 -21.31
CA PHE A 586 27.93 33.00 -20.32
C PHE A 586 29.30 32.43 -19.93
N LYS A 587 30.33 32.85 -20.66
CA LYS A 587 31.69 32.84 -20.14
C LYS A 587 31.67 33.81 -18.96
N SER A 588 31.77 33.28 -17.75
CA SER A 588 32.27 34.08 -16.64
C SER A 588 33.66 34.55 -17.06
N GLU A 589 33.74 35.75 -17.62
CA GLU A 589 34.98 36.50 -17.58
C GLU A 589 35.24 36.68 -16.09
N LYS A 590 36.06 35.78 -15.52
CA LYS A 590 36.81 36.09 -14.33
C LYS A 590 37.54 37.39 -14.66
N ILE A 591 36.95 38.51 -14.30
CA ILE A 591 37.70 39.75 -14.15
C ILE A 591 38.76 39.36 -13.13
N LYS A 592 40.00 39.17 -13.61
CA LYS A 592 41.17 39.16 -12.75
C LYS A 592 41.23 40.54 -12.13
N VAL A 593 40.52 40.74 -11.03
CA VAL A 593 40.92 41.73 -10.04
C VAL A 593 42.23 41.21 -9.46
N SER A 594 43.34 41.55 -10.13
CA SER A 594 44.64 41.50 -9.49
C SER A 594 44.51 42.34 -8.22
N GLY A 595 44.77 41.72 -7.07
CA GLY A 595 44.95 42.43 -5.83
C GLY A 595 45.91 43.60 -6.04
N GLY A 596 45.37 44.81 -5.94
CA GLY A 596 46.09 46.07 -6.00
C GLY A 596 45.31 47.05 -5.15
N ALA A 597 45.89 47.43 -4.02
CA ALA A 597 45.25 48.11 -2.91
C ALA A 597 44.75 49.52 -3.27
N PHE A 598 43.58 49.66 -3.89
CA PHE A 598 42.92 50.98 -4.06
C PHE A 598 41.39 50.98 -4.01
N GLY A 599 40.72 49.83 -3.84
CA GLY A 599 39.25 49.73 -3.76
C GLY A 599 38.60 50.25 -2.46
N GLY A 600 39.39 50.50 -1.41
CA GLY A 600 38.88 50.99 -0.12
C GLY A 600 38.49 52.48 -0.12
N LEU A 601 38.97 53.27 -1.09
CA LEU A 601 38.76 54.73 -1.11
C LEU A 601 37.49 55.14 -1.88
N SER A 602 36.93 54.29 -2.76
CA SER A 602 35.70 54.59 -3.49
C SER A 602 34.42 54.36 -2.66
N ILE A 603 34.46 53.43 -1.70
CA ILE A 603 33.33 53.15 -0.80
C ILE A 603 33.19 54.23 0.29
N LEU A 604 34.31 54.79 0.78
CA LEU A 604 34.30 55.92 1.72
C LEU A 604 33.82 57.24 1.08
N GLY A 605 34.08 57.45 -0.22
CA GLY A 605 33.58 58.61 -0.95
C GLY A 605 32.05 58.64 -1.12
N LEU A 606 31.44 57.48 -1.35
CA LEU A 606 29.98 57.36 -1.50
C LEU A 606 29.22 57.51 -0.17
N VAL A 607 29.81 57.06 0.95
CA VAL A 607 29.23 57.22 2.29
C VAL A 607 29.29 58.67 2.78
N LEU A 608 30.36 59.42 2.46
CA LEU A 608 30.47 60.85 2.79
C LEU A 608 29.52 61.74 1.98
N LEU A 609 29.23 61.40 0.73
CA LEU A 609 28.22 62.09 -0.10
C LEU A 609 26.78 61.82 0.36
N ALA A 610 26.50 60.63 0.89
CA ALA A 610 25.20 60.28 1.48
C ALA A 610 24.96 60.96 2.84
N LEU A 611 25.99 61.13 3.66
CA LEU A 611 25.90 61.85 4.95
C LEU A 611 25.78 63.38 4.78
N ARG A 612 26.36 63.96 3.72
CA ARG A 612 26.25 65.41 3.44
C ARG A 612 24.86 65.82 2.91
N ARG A 613 24.05 64.88 2.42
CA ARG A 613 22.66 65.11 1.99
C ARG A 613 21.61 64.97 3.10
N ARG A 614 21.99 64.57 4.33
CA ARG A 614 21.06 64.42 5.47
C ARG A 614 21.21 65.47 6.59
N THR A 615 22.04 66.50 6.42
CA THR A 615 22.20 67.58 7.43
C THR A 615 22.04 69.00 6.89
N LYS A 616 21.42 69.17 5.72
CA LYS A 616 20.93 70.49 5.25
C LYS A 616 19.57 70.37 4.54
N ALA A 617 18.54 70.15 5.35
CA ALA A 617 17.18 70.72 5.27
C ALA A 617 16.38 70.15 6.45
#